data_AF-A0A346D499-F1
#
_entry.id   AF-A0A346D499-F1
#
_cell.length_a   1.000
_cell.length_b   1.000
_cell.length_c   1.000
_cell.angle_alpha   90.00
_cell.angle_beta   90.00
_cell.angle_gamma   90.00
#
_symmetry.space_group_name_H-M   'P 1'
#
loop_
_entity.id
_entity.type
_entity.pdbx_description
1 polymer ?
#
loop_
_entity_poly.entity_id
_entity_poly.type
_entity_poly.pdbx_seq_one_letter_code
_entity_poly.pdbx_strand_id
1 'polypeptide(L)'
;MPSFFDHPYYKWNKRTLSWIGTWPEQSLSKRCLIPLSICLSLLSILIPEIIRLRALWPDVDALLEWLPPLLVISITKVQLFNGCFNRKRFQVMLDRIRSDWKRFEGTPNVDILHKYASHGSWITIHYTAWMYGVCLIYCSFPVTIPLVIEFFIPSNGTAEKVYLFDAEYGVNSDDYYVLIFIHM
;
A
#
# COMPACT_ATOMS: atom_id res chain seq x y z
N MET A 1 5.96 -25.61 -15.25
CA MET A 1 5.42 -24.83 -16.39
C MET A 1 5.01 -23.46 -15.87
N PRO A 2 5.37 -22.35 -16.54
CA PRO A 2 4.87 -21.03 -16.15
C PRO A 2 3.35 -21.02 -16.23
N SER A 3 2.69 -20.46 -15.22
CA SER A 3 1.24 -20.30 -15.21
C SER A 3 0.83 -19.28 -16.28
N PHE A 4 -0.39 -19.39 -16.80
CA PHE A 4 -0.94 -18.46 -17.79
C PHE A 4 -0.74 -16.97 -17.41
N PHE A 5 -0.86 -16.64 -16.12
CA PHE A 5 -0.73 -15.27 -15.60
C PHE A 5 0.72 -14.81 -15.38
N ASP A 6 1.73 -15.64 -15.70
CA ASP A 6 3.14 -15.21 -15.72
C ASP A 6 3.50 -14.47 -17.02
N HIS A 7 2.57 -14.40 -17.99
CA HIS A 7 2.70 -13.60 -19.20
C HIS A 7 2.94 -12.11 -18.86
N PRO A 8 3.75 -11.35 -19.63
CA PRO A 8 4.02 -9.92 -19.40
C PRO A 8 2.78 -9.03 -19.22
N TYR A 9 1.64 -9.42 -19.79
CA TYR A 9 0.38 -8.69 -19.61
C TYR A 9 -0.17 -8.75 -18.18
N TYR A 10 0.06 -9.85 -17.46
CA TYR A 10 -0.58 -10.10 -16.16
C TYR A 10 0.42 -10.25 -15.02
N LYS A 11 1.71 -10.48 -15.32
CA LYS A 11 2.76 -10.79 -14.33
C LYS A 11 2.81 -9.77 -13.19
N TRP A 12 2.71 -8.48 -13.51
CA TRP A 12 2.82 -7.41 -12.52
C TRP A 12 1.58 -7.36 -11.64
N ASN A 13 0.38 -7.46 -12.23
CA ASN A 13 -0.87 -7.52 -11.49
C ASN A 13 -0.92 -8.75 -10.56
N LYS A 14 -0.53 -9.92 -11.06
CA LYS A 14 -0.41 -11.13 -10.25
C LYS A 14 0.57 -10.94 -9.10
N ARG A 15 1.75 -10.35 -9.36
CA ARG A 15 2.80 -10.16 -8.36
C ARG A 15 2.37 -9.20 -7.25
N THR A 16 1.81 -8.04 -7.60
CA THR A 16 1.34 -7.05 -6.62
C THR A 16 0.22 -7.61 -5.75
N LEU A 17 -0.79 -8.25 -6.34
CA LEU A 17 -1.88 -8.89 -5.59
C LEU A 17 -1.42 -10.08 -4.74
N SER A 18 -0.37 -10.79 -5.17
CA SER A 18 0.22 -11.87 -4.37
C SER A 18 0.97 -11.33 -3.16
N TRP A 19 1.67 -10.19 -3.29
CA TRP A 19 2.35 -9.52 -2.18
C TRP A 19 1.39 -9.01 -1.11
N ILE A 20 0.18 -8.59 -1.51
CA ILE A 20 -0.87 -8.13 -0.59
C ILE A 20 -1.69 -9.32 -0.03
N GLY A 21 -1.52 -10.52 -0.57
CA GLY A 21 -2.24 -11.71 -0.12
C GLY A 21 -3.67 -11.81 -0.66
N THR A 22 -4.05 -11.00 -1.66
CA THR A 22 -5.38 -11.02 -2.28
C THR A 22 -5.46 -11.89 -3.54
N TRP A 23 -4.32 -12.36 -4.07
CA TRP A 23 -4.31 -13.22 -5.26
C TRP A 23 -5.06 -14.55 -5.03
N PRO A 24 -6.05 -14.89 -5.88
CA PRO A 24 -6.95 -16.00 -5.62
C PRO A 24 -6.33 -17.36 -5.91
N GLU A 25 -5.21 -17.50 -6.65
CA GLU A 25 -4.57 -18.78 -6.99
C GLU A 25 -3.32 -19.12 -6.13
N GLN A 26 -2.96 -18.31 -5.11
CA GLN A 26 -1.78 -18.57 -4.24
C GLN A 26 -1.99 -19.66 -3.16
N SER A 27 -1.03 -20.00 -2.29
CA SER A 27 -1.26 -21.00 -1.25
C SER A 27 -2.22 -20.52 -0.15
N LEU A 28 -2.98 -21.42 0.48
CA LEU A 28 -3.92 -21.07 1.56
C LEU A 28 -3.23 -20.30 2.69
N SER A 29 -2.04 -20.72 3.10
CA SER A 29 -1.26 -20.02 4.12
C SER A 29 -0.97 -18.58 3.73
N LYS A 30 -0.54 -18.31 2.50
CA LYS A 30 -0.28 -16.94 2.03
C LYS A 30 -1.56 -16.10 1.95
N ARG A 31 -2.68 -16.69 1.55
CA ARG A 31 -3.99 -16.02 1.48
C ARG A 31 -4.54 -15.59 2.84
N CYS A 32 -4.13 -16.25 3.93
CA CYS A 32 -4.60 -15.91 5.27
C CYS A 32 -3.56 -15.11 6.05
N LEU A 33 -2.31 -15.56 6.05
CA LEU A 33 -1.25 -14.96 6.88
C LEU A 33 -0.87 -13.56 6.41
N ILE A 34 -0.79 -13.32 5.09
CA ILE A 34 -0.39 -12.01 4.57
C ILE A 34 -1.45 -10.94 4.90
N PRO A 35 -2.74 -11.11 4.55
CA PRO A 35 -3.74 -10.10 4.89
C PRO A 35 -3.93 -9.93 6.40
N LEU A 36 -3.83 -11.02 7.18
CA LEU A 36 -3.88 -10.95 8.64
C LEU A 36 -2.73 -10.12 9.20
N SER A 37 -1.50 -10.37 8.74
CA SER A 37 -0.32 -9.61 9.13
C SER A 37 -0.49 -8.12 8.81
N ILE A 38 -0.97 -7.78 7.61
CA ILE A 38 -1.24 -6.38 7.23
C ILE A 38 -2.30 -5.76 8.14
N CYS A 39 -3.39 -6.47 8.41
CA CYS A 39 -4.44 -5.99 9.31
C CYS A 39 -3.93 -5.75 10.74
N LEU A 40 -3.07 -6.64 11.26
CA LEU A 40 -2.48 -6.49 12.59
C LEU A 40 -1.53 -5.29 12.66
N SER A 41 -0.67 -5.08 11.66
CA SER A 41 0.19 -3.90 11.58
C SER A 41 -0.62 -2.60 11.49
N LEU A 42 -1.69 -2.58 10.68
CA LEU A 42 -2.58 -1.40 10.61
C LEU A 42 -3.32 -1.14 11.93
N LEU A 43 -3.58 -2.18 12.73
CA LEU A 43 -4.18 -2.01 14.05
C LEU A 43 -3.15 -1.53 15.08
N SER A 44 -1.89 -1.97 15.01
CA SER A 44 -0.84 -1.51 15.92
C SER A 44 -0.51 -0.03 15.73
N ILE A 45 -0.59 0.49 14.51
CA ILE A 45 -0.39 1.92 14.20
C ILE A 45 -1.57 2.79 14.68
N LEU A 46 -2.81 2.28 14.61
CA LEU A 46 -3.98 3.05 15.05
C LEU A 46 -4.02 3.33 16.56
N ILE A 47 -3.43 2.46 17.38
CA ILE A 47 -3.44 2.61 18.85
C ILE A 47 -2.73 3.90 19.30
N PRO A 48 -1.44 4.16 18.96
CA PRO A 48 -0.75 5.38 19.35
C PRO A 48 -1.37 6.64 18.74
N GLU A 49 -1.93 6.56 17.53
CA GLU A 49 -2.68 7.68 16.94
C GLU A 49 -3.92 8.07 17.76
N ILE A 50 -4.73 7.10 18.18
CA ILE A 50 -5.93 7.35 18.99
C ILE A 50 -5.55 7.93 20.35
N ILE A 51 -4.46 7.47 20.96
CA ILE A 51 -3.95 8.01 22.23
C ILE A 51 -3.57 9.48 22.06
N ARG A 52 -2.81 9.82 21.02
CA ARG A 52 -2.39 11.20 20.76
C ARG A 52 -3.57 12.13 20.46
N LEU A 53 -4.54 11.67 19.68
CA LEU A 53 -5.77 12.43 19.41
C LEU A 53 -6.53 12.76 20.71
N ARG A 54 -6.60 11.84 21.66
CA ARG A 54 -7.23 12.10 22.96
C ARG A 54 -6.46 13.13 23.79
N ALA A 55 -5.14 13.14 23.69
CA ALA A 55 -4.30 14.10 24.41
C ALA A 55 -4.43 15.54 23.85
N LEU A 56 -4.66 15.68 22.54
CA LEU A 56 -4.76 16.96 21.85
C LEU A 56 -6.19 17.53 21.79
N TRP A 57 -7.21 16.78 22.21
CA TRP A 57 -8.59 17.26 22.20
C TRP A 57 -8.77 18.50 23.10
N PRO A 58 -9.45 19.58 22.66
CA PRO A 58 -10.30 19.72 21.47
C PRO A 58 -9.65 20.47 20.28
N ASP A 59 -8.34 20.38 20.08
CA ASP A 59 -7.66 21.05 18.96
C ASP A 59 -8.19 20.57 17.59
N VAL A 60 -8.76 21.51 16.83
CA VAL A 60 -9.38 21.25 15.52
C VAL A 60 -8.32 21.02 14.44
N ASP A 61 -7.16 21.66 14.54
CA ASP A 61 -6.07 21.51 13.59
C ASP A 61 -5.49 20.10 13.71
N ALA A 62 -5.26 19.64 14.95
CA ALA A 62 -4.85 18.26 15.23
C ALA A 62 -5.86 17.21 14.74
N LEU A 63 -7.17 17.50 14.85
CA LEU A 63 -8.21 16.61 14.31
C LEU A 63 -8.15 16.54 12.77
N LEU A 64 -7.93 17.68 12.11
CA LEU A 64 -7.87 17.75 10.66
C LEU A 64 -6.65 16.99 10.11
N GLU A 65 -5.51 17.04 10.79
CA GLU A 65 -4.31 16.28 10.45
C GLU A 65 -4.51 14.76 10.60
N TRP A 66 -5.35 14.32 11.54
CA TRP A 66 -5.61 12.90 11.79
C TRP A 66 -6.61 12.25 10.80
N LEU A 67 -7.46 13.05 10.14
CA LEU A 67 -8.50 12.53 9.24
C LEU A 67 -7.94 11.80 8.00
N PRO A 68 -6.96 12.32 7.25
CA PRO A 68 -6.46 11.65 6.05
C PRO A 68 -5.86 10.25 6.31
N PRO A 69 -4.99 10.05 7.32
CA PRO A 69 -4.46 8.71 7.66
C PRO A 69 -5.56 7.71 8.01
N LEU A 70 -6.55 8.12 8.81
CA LEU A 70 -7.68 7.27 9.17
C LEU A 70 -8.47 6.82 7.92
N LEU A 71 -8.73 7.74 7.00
CA LEU A 71 -9.43 7.44 5.75
C LEU A 71 -8.63 6.43 4.92
N VAL A 72 -7.31 6.62 4.79
CA VAL A 72 -6.43 5.70 4.07
C VAL A 72 -6.47 4.30 4.70
N ILE A 73 -6.27 4.20 6.01
CA ILE A 73 -6.29 2.91 6.73
C ILE A 73 -7.65 2.21 6.55
N SER A 74 -8.75 2.98 6.62
CA SER A 74 -10.10 2.45 6.43
C SER A 74 -10.32 1.92 5.01
N ILE A 75 -9.93 2.68 3.99
CA ILE A 75 -10.03 2.27 2.58
C ILE A 75 -9.21 1.00 2.33
N THR A 76 -7.97 0.93 2.82
CA THR A 76 -7.10 -0.24 2.67
C THR A 76 -7.71 -1.48 3.31
N LYS A 77 -8.28 -1.35 4.52
CA LYS A 77 -8.98 -2.46 5.20
C LYS A 77 -10.19 -2.95 4.40
N VAL A 78 -11.02 -2.03 3.89
CA VAL A 78 -12.19 -2.39 3.06
C VAL A 78 -11.74 -3.11 1.79
N GLN A 79 -10.68 -2.64 1.13
CA GLN A 79 -10.14 -3.27 -0.08
C GLN A 79 -9.58 -4.68 0.20
N LEU A 80 -8.83 -4.85 1.30
CA LEU A 80 -8.31 -6.16 1.73
C LEU A 80 -9.46 -7.13 2.02
N PHE A 81 -10.44 -6.70 2.81
CA PHE A 81 -11.62 -7.50 3.13
C PHE A 81 -12.39 -7.89 1.87
N ASN A 82 -12.63 -6.94 0.97
CA ASN A 82 -13.26 -7.20 -0.32
C ASN A 82 -12.49 -8.26 -1.13
N GLY A 83 -11.16 -8.17 -1.20
CA GLY A 83 -10.32 -9.16 -1.87
C GLY A 83 -10.42 -10.56 -1.26
N CYS A 84 -10.50 -10.65 0.07
CA CYS A 84 -10.67 -11.91 0.78
C CYS A 84 -12.07 -12.53 0.56
N PHE A 85 -13.13 -11.73 0.71
CA PHE A 85 -14.51 -12.21 0.65
C PHE A 85 -14.98 -12.50 -0.78
N ASN A 86 -14.65 -11.63 -1.73
CA ASN A 86 -15.03 -11.79 -3.14
C ASN A 86 -14.04 -12.64 -3.95
N ARG A 87 -13.15 -13.39 -3.28
CA ARG A 87 -12.14 -14.24 -3.91
C ARG A 87 -12.70 -15.21 -4.94
N LYS A 88 -13.84 -15.86 -4.66
CA LYS A 88 -14.48 -16.79 -5.62
C LYS A 88 -14.89 -16.08 -6.91
N ARG A 89 -15.45 -14.87 -6.78
CA ARG A 89 -15.82 -14.04 -7.94
C ARG A 89 -14.59 -13.61 -8.73
N PHE A 90 -13.50 -13.28 -8.03
CA PHE A 90 -12.24 -12.95 -8.69
C PHE A 90 -11.64 -14.15 -9.43
N GLN A 91 -11.70 -15.36 -8.86
CA GLN A 91 -11.27 -16.58 -9.54
C GLN A 91 -12.08 -16.84 -10.82
N VAL A 92 -13.41 -16.68 -10.77
CA VAL A 92 -14.27 -16.78 -11.96
C VAL A 92 -13.85 -15.77 -13.05
N MET A 93 -13.45 -14.56 -12.66
CA MET A 93 -12.95 -13.57 -13.62
C MET A 93 -11.64 -14.02 -14.28
N LEU A 94 -10.70 -14.59 -13.52
CA LEU A 94 -9.46 -15.15 -14.06
C LEU A 94 -9.72 -16.32 -15.00
N ASP A 95 -10.65 -17.21 -14.66
CA ASP A 95 -11.02 -18.34 -15.50
C ASP A 95 -11.67 -17.88 -16.81
N ARG A 96 -12.51 -16.84 -16.75
CA ARG A 96 -13.08 -16.20 -17.96
C ARG A 96 -12.02 -15.61 -18.86
N ILE A 97 -11.04 -14.87 -18.31
CA ILE A 97 -9.91 -14.37 -19.09
C ILE A 97 -9.25 -15.54 -19.82
N ARG A 98 -8.87 -16.61 -19.12
CA ARG A 98 -8.24 -17.79 -19.73
C ARG A 98 -9.12 -18.42 -20.83
N SER A 99 -10.43 -18.49 -20.60
CA SER A 99 -11.39 -19.01 -21.58
C SER A 99 -11.48 -18.14 -22.83
N ASP A 100 -11.51 -16.81 -22.67
CA ASP A 100 -11.60 -15.88 -23.79
C ASP A 100 -10.33 -15.95 -24.66
N TRP A 101 -9.15 -16.07 -24.05
CA TRP A 101 -7.90 -16.28 -24.78
C TRP A 101 -7.94 -17.54 -25.65
N LYS A 102 -8.44 -18.66 -25.11
CA LYS A 102 -8.60 -19.91 -25.88
C LYS A 102 -9.68 -19.79 -26.97
N ARG A 103 -10.78 -19.11 -26.66
CA ARG A 103 -11.91 -18.96 -27.58
C ARG A 103 -11.56 -18.14 -28.82
N PHE A 104 -10.76 -17.10 -28.65
CA PHE A 104 -10.38 -16.21 -29.74
C PHE A 104 -9.04 -16.56 -30.37
N GLU A 105 -8.36 -17.60 -29.89
CA GLU A 105 -7.14 -18.13 -30.48
C GLU A 105 -7.34 -18.44 -31.98
N GLY A 106 -6.46 -17.91 -32.83
CA GLY A 106 -6.55 -18.08 -34.29
C GLY A 106 -7.66 -17.25 -34.98
N THR A 107 -8.41 -16.42 -34.24
CA THR A 107 -9.38 -15.48 -34.83
C THR A 107 -8.80 -14.06 -34.89
N PRO A 108 -9.25 -13.19 -35.81
CA PRO A 108 -8.83 -11.78 -35.85
C PRO A 108 -9.14 -11.02 -34.55
N ASN A 109 -10.09 -11.50 -33.74
CA ASN A 109 -10.44 -10.89 -32.46
C ASN A 109 -9.35 -11.06 -31.38
N VAL A 110 -8.35 -11.93 -31.59
CA VAL A 110 -7.22 -12.07 -30.66
C VAL A 110 -6.41 -10.78 -30.54
N ASP A 111 -6.35 -9.98 -31.60
CA ASP A 111 -5.65 -8.68 -31.60
C ASP A 111 -6.28 -7.69 -30.62
N ILE A 112 -7.60 -7.77 -30.45
CA ILE A 112 -8.34 -6.98 -29.46
C ILE A 112 -7.92 -7.39 -28.04
N LEU A 113 -7.79 -8.70 -27.78
CA LEU A 113 -7.32 -9.20 -26.49
C LEU A 113 -5.89 -8.73 -26.20
N HIS A 114 -4.99 -8.79 -27.18
CA HIS A 114 -3.62 -8.27 -27.04
C HIS A 114 -3.60 -6.77 -26.72
N LYS A 115 -4.41 -5.97 -27.44
CA LYS A 115 -4.51 -4.52 -27.22
C LYS A 115 -4.93 -4.19 -25.79
N TYR A 116 -6.01 -4.78 -25.30
CA TYR A 116 -6.50 -4.49 -23.94
C TYR A 116 -5.63 -5.09 -22.84
N ALA A 117 -5.05 -6.28 -23.06
CA ALA A 117 -4.14 -6.88 -22.10
C ALA A 117 -2.83 -6.08 -21.97
N SER A 118 -2.31 -5.56 -23.09
CA SER A 118 -1.17 -4.65 -23.10
C SER A 118 -1.49 -3.34 -22.37
N HIS A 119 -2.65 -2.74 -22.67
CA HIS A 119 -3.09 -1.52 -22.00
C HIS A 119 -3.28 -1.70 -20.49
N GLY A 120 -3.90 -2.80 -20.06
CA GLY A 120 -4.04 -3.15 -18.64
C GLY A 120 -2.70 -3.35 -17.94
N SER A 121 -1.72 -3.95 -18.62
CA SER A 121 -0.35 -4.08 -18.11
C SER A 121 0.31 -2.71 -17.95
N TRP A 122 0.18 -1.83 -18.94
CA TRP A 122 0.69 -0.46 -18.88
C TRP A 122 0.12 0.31 -17.69
N ILE A 123 -1.20 0.28 -17.48
CA ILE A 123 -1.86 0.91 -16.33
C ILE A 123 -1.30 0.35 -15.03
N THR A 124 -1.24 -0.98 -14.91
CA THR A 124 -0.77 -1.65 -13.68
C THR A 124 0.64 -1.22 -13.32
N ILE A 125 1.55 -1.20 -14.30
CA ILE A 125 2.95 -0.82 -14.10
C ILE A 125 3.05 0.63 -13.66
N HIS A 126 2.39 1.55 -14.37
CA HIS A 126 2.48 2.99 -14.07
C HIS A 126 1.85 3.32 -12.72
N TYR A 127 0.68 2.74 -12.42
CA TYR A 127 0.04 2.91 -11.12
C TYR A 127 0.91 2.37 -9.99
N THR A 128 1.50 1.18 -10.17
CA THR A 128 2.39 0.58 -9.16
C THR A 128 3.64 1.42 -8.95
N ALA A 129 4.29 1.87 -10.03
CA ALA A 129 5.47 2.72 -9.97
C ALA A 129 5.17 4.07 -9.30
N TRP A 130 4.04 4.69 -9.64
CA TRP A 130 3.57 5.93 -9.02
C TRP A 130 3.36 5.76 -7.51
N MET A 131 2.61 4.73 -7.09
CA MET A 131 2.33 4.47 -5.68
C MET A 131 3.61 4.25 -4.87
N TYR A 132 4.55 3.44 -5.37
CA TYR A 132 5.83 3.26 -4.68
C TYR A 132 6.70 4.51 -4.71
N GLY A 133 6.66 5.28 -5.80
CA GLY A 133 7.38 6.56 -5.90
C GLY A 133 6.91 7.57 -4.85
N VAL A 134 5.59 7.76 -4.74
CA VAL A 134 5.00 8.65 -3.72
C VAL A 134 5.32 8.17 -2.31
N CYS A 135 5.23 6.86 -2.06
CA CYS A 135 5.58 6.26 -0.77
C CYS A 135 7.06 6.52 -0.41
N LEU A 136 7.98 6.31 -1.34
CA LEU A 136 9.41 6.58 -1.13
C LEU A 136 9.70 8.04 -0.84
N ILE A 137 9.06 8.96 -1.57
CA ILE A 137 9.18 10.40 -1.32
C ILE A 137 8.66 10.73 0.09
N TYR A 138 7.49 10.22 0.46
CA TYR A 138 6.91 10.44 1.78
C TYR A 138 7.82 9.92 2.89
N CYS A 139 8.31 8.68 2.80
CA CYS A 139 9.26 8.10 3.76
C CYS A 139 10.59 8.87 3.86
N SER A 140 10.96 9.66 2.84
CA SER A 140 12.18 10.47 2.86
C SER A 140 12.05 11.80 3.61
N PHE A 141 10.82 12.30 3.83
CA PHE A 141 10.55 13.60 4.46
C PHE A 141 11.26 13.83 5.80
N PRO A 142 11.31 12.84 6.72
CA PRO A 142 12.00 13.00 8.00
C PRO A 142 13.49 13.31 7.89
N VAL A 143 14.11 12.94 6.76
CA VAL A 143 15.53 13.20 6.47
C VAL A 143 15.69 14.45 5.63
N THR A 144 14.84 14.66 4.62
CA THR A 144 15.01 15.76 3.66
C THR A 144 14.58 17.10 4.25
N ILE A 145 13.54 17.16 5.07
CA ILE A 145 13.05 18.42 5.65
C ILE A 145 14.10 19.08 6.56
N PRO A 146 14.72 18.38 7.55
CA PRO A 146 15.76 18.99 8.37
C PRO A 146 16.94 19.53 7.56
N LEU A 147 17.39 18.79 6.54
CA LEU A 147 18.50 19.19 5.67
C LEU A 147 18.18 20.47 4.87
N VAL A 148 16.95 20.59 4.37
CA VAL A 148 16.51 21.78 3.65
C VAL A 148 16.44 22.98 4.60
N ILE A 149 15.92 22.79 5.81
CA ILE A 149 15.86 23.85 6.83
C ILE A 149 17.26 24.34 7.18
N GLU A 150 18.20 23.42 7.46
CA GLU A 150 19.59 23.76 7.80
C GLU A 150 20.31 24.50 6.66
N PHE A 151 20.01 24.15 5.41
CA PHE A 151 20.58 24.82 4.24
C PHE A 151 20.15 26.30 4.14
N PHE A 152 18.89 26.62 4.41
CA PHE A 152 18.37 28.00 4.32
C PHE A 152 18.57 28.80 5.60
N ILE A 153 18.47 28.15 6.76
CA ILE A 153 18.57 28.76 8.09
C ILE A 153 19.56 27.92 8.92
N PRO A 154 20.87 28.10 8.71
CA PRO A 154 21.87 27.39 9.49
C PRO A 154 21.79 27.84 10.95
N SER A 155 21.35 26.91 11.81
CA SER A 155 21.27 27.08 13.26
C SER A 155 22.51 26.44 13.91
N ASN A 156 23.06 27.05 14.95
CA ASN A 156 24.19 26.48 15.72
C ASN A 156 23.77 25.29 16.63
N GLY A 157 22.49 24.92 16.65
CA GLY A 157 21.94 23.81 17.43
C GLY A 157 21.68 22.56 16.61
N THR A 158 21.45 21.43 17.28
CA THR A 158 21.02 20.17 16.64
C THR A 158 19.68 20.38 15.92
N ALA A 159 19.61 19.99 14.64
CA ALA A 159 18.38 20.10 13.86
C ALA A 159 17.23 19.31 14.51
N GLU A 160 16.04 19.90 14.56
CA GLU A 160 14.84 19.26 15.10
C GLU A 160 14.46 18.05 14.23
N LYS A 161 14.19 16.91 14.88
CA LYS A 161 13.78 15.69 14.18
C LYS A 161 12.35 15.87 13.70
N VAL A 162 12.12 15.63 12.41
CA VAL A 162 10.77 15.65 11.83
C VAL A 162 10.21 14.24 11.85
N TYR A 163 9.00 14.05 12.37
CA TYR A 163 8.32 12.76 12.41
C TYR A 163 7.33 12.64 11.24
N LEU A 164 7.18 11.44 10.65
CA LEU A 164 6.14 11.19 9.61
C LEU A 164 4.73 11.36 10.16
N PHE A 165 4.58 10.88 11.39
CA PHE A 165 3.41 11.03 12.24
C PHE A 165 3.93 11.37 13.61
N ASP A 166 3.52 12.51 14.14
CA ASP A 166 3.63 12.72 15.57
C ASP A 166 2.60 11.75 16.20
N ALA A 167 3.04 10.83 17.05
CA ALA A 167 2.22 9.73 17.57
C ALA A 167 2.74 9.36 18.97
N GLU A 168 1.82 9.15 19.90
CA GLU A 168 2.17 8.93 21.30
C GLU A 168 2.44 7.45 21.55
N TYR A 169 3.72 7.07 21.59
CA TYR A 169 4.15 5.69 21.88
C TYR A 169 4.34 5.42 23.38
N GLY A 170 4.12 6.42 24.25
CA GLY A 170 4.34 6.31 25.70
C GLY A 170 5.81 6.17 26.10
N VAL A 171 6.72 6.49 25.18
CA VAL A 171 8.18 6.53 25.35
C VAL A 171 8.70 7.85 24.79
N ASN A 172 9.91 8.25 25.18
CA ASN A 172 10.53 9.44 24.61
C ASN A 172 10.80 9.21 23.11
N SER A 173 10.08 9.95 22.25
CA SER A 173 10.15 9.82 20.80
C SER A 173 11.56 10.06 20.24
N ASP A 174 12.36 10.91 20.88
CA ASP A 174 13.72 11.21 20.41
C ASP A 174 14.68 10.04 20.61
N ASP A 175 14.54 9.32 21.73
CA ASP A 175 15.39 8.17 22.07
C ASP A 175 15.05 6.95 21.20
N TYR A 176 13.77 6.81 20.81
CA TYR A 176 13.25 5.67 20.06
C TYR A 176 12.90 5.98 18.60
N TYR A 177 13.36 7.12 18.08
CA TYR A 177 13.03 7.64 16.76
C TYR A 177 13.09 6.59 15.63
N VAL A 178 14.19 5.84 15.53
CA VAL A 178 14.39 4.82 14.47
C VAL A 178 13.40 3.65 14.62
N LEU A 179 13.11 3.24 15.85
CA LEU A 179 12.18 2.15 16.12
C LEU A 179 10.74 2.56 15.79
N ILE A 180 10.36 3.79 16.14
CA ILE A 180 9.05 4.37 15.80
C ILE A 180 8.92 4.49 14.27
N PHE A 181 9.96 4.96 13.59
CA PHE A 181 9.98 5.08 12.13
C PHE A 181 9.86 3.73 11.41
N ILE A 182 10.46 2.66 11.94
CA ILE A 182 10.36 1.30 11.34
C ILE A 182 8.98 0.65 11.62
N HIS A 183 8.36 0.98 12.75
CA HIS A 183 7.03 0.47 13.10
C HIS A 183 5.90 1.12 12.29
N MET A 184 6.05 2.41 11.98
CA MET A 184 5.17 3.21 11.11
C MET A 184 5.27 2.78 9.64
#